data_AF-A0A8T3NZZ7-F1
#
_entry.id   AF-A0A8T3NZZ7-F1
#
_cell.length_a   1.000
_cell.length_b   1.000
_cell.length_c   1.000
_cell.angle_alpha   90.00
_cell.angle_beta   90.00
_cell.angle_gamma   90.00
#
_symmetry.space_group_name_H-M   'P 1'
#
loop_
_entity.id
_entity.type
_entity.pdbx_description
1 polymer ?
#
loop_
_entity_poly.entity_id
_entity_poly.type
_entity_poly.pdbx_seq_one_letter_code
_entity_poly.pdbx_strand_id
1 'polypeptide(L)'
;MVKINRKSLWPVALSLAVIALTSEAHDGSEHQGEASAPSPRQATRVASAMDRMEGYFPNVALQTDDGETVRFYDDLIKGKSVIISFMYTSCTSVCPLTTKNLMAVQRALGDRVGTDVFLYGITLDPAHDTPTVLKRFARAIGAQPGFTFVTGTQAD
;
A
#
# COMPACT_ATOMS: atom_id res chain seq x y z
N MET A 1 -36.60 -18.46 41.04
CA MET A 1 -38.03 -18.08 41.14
C MET A 1 -38.17 -16.63 40.71
N VAL A 2 -38.82 -16.31 39.57
CA VAL A 2 -40.26 -15.99 39.44
C VAL A 2 -40.53 -14.55 39.96
N LYS A 3 -41.07 -13.56 39.23
CA LYS A 3 -41.82 -13.50 37.97
C LYS A 3 -41.85 -12.05 37.48
N ILE A 4 -41.75 -11.89 36.15
CA ILE A 4 -42.29 -10.74 35.41
C ILE A 4 -43.82 -10.80 35.46
N ASN A 5 -44.50 -9.69 35.75
CA ASN A 5 -45.91 -9.41 35.40
C ASN A 5 -46.19 -7.92 35.69
N ARG A 6 -46.92 -7.12 34.92
CA ARG A 6 -48.23 -7.21 34.25
C ARG A 6 -48.29 -5.90 33.42
N LYS A 7 -48.82 -5.81 32.19
CA LYS A 7 -50.24 -5.54 31.84
C LYS A 7 -50.41 -5.96 30.35
N SER A 8 -51.15 -7.03 30.07
CA SER A 8 -52.54 -7.01 29.56
C SER A 8 -52.65 -6.35 28.17
N LEU A 9 -52.56 -7.11 27.08
CA LEU A 9 -53.65 -7.86 26.41
C LEU A 9 -54.74 -6.94 25.81
N TRP A 10 -54.81 -6.87 24.48
CA TRP A 10 -56.01 -7.20 23.72
C TRP A 10 -55.71 -7.56 22.25
N PRO A 11 -56.56 -8.39 21.60
CA PRO A 11 -56.26 -9.12 20.38
C PRO A 11 -57.02 -8.61 19.15
N VAL A 12 -56.81 -9.29 18.02
CA VAL A 12 -57.76 -9.62 16.94
C VAL A 12 -57.37 -9.14 15.53
N ALA A 13 -57.22 -10.17 14.68
CA ALA A 13 -57.43 -10.27 13.23
C ALA A 13 -56.57 -9.39 12.30
N LEU A 14 -55.67 -9.97 11.51
CA LEU A 14 -55.92 -10.80 10.32
C LEU A 14 -56.69 -10.04 9.23
N SER A 15 -55.94 -9.37 8.36
CA SER A 15 -56.36 -9.07 6.98
C SER A 15 -55.21 -9.47 6.06
N LEU A 16 -55.40 -10.60 5.36
CA LEU A 16 -54.66 -10.88 4.12
C LEU A 16 -55.15 -9.90 3.05
N ALA A 17 -54.22 -9.12 2.49
CA ALA A 17 -54.36 -8.56 1.15
C ALA A 17 -53.00 -8.66 0.45
N VAL A 18 -52.96 -9.53 -0.55
CA VAL A 18 -51.85 -9.70 -1.49
C VAL A 18 -51.76 -8.43 -2.33
N ILE A 19 -50.61 -7.75 -2.27
CA ILE A 19 -50.18 -6.84 -3.34
C ILE A 19 -48.87 -7.40 -3.88
N ALA A 20 -48.97 -8.07 -5.01
CA ALA A 20 -47.82 -8.33 -5.87
C ALA A 20 -47.38 -7.00 -6.48
N LEU A 21 -46.28 -6.44 -6.00
CA LEU A 21 -45.44 -5.51 -6.75
C LEU A 21 -44.06 -6.18 -6.88
N THR A 22 -43.77 -6.68 -8.07
CA THR A 22 -42.43 -7.07 -8.49
C THR A 22 -41.59 -5.81 -8.63
N SER A 23 -40.63 -5.60 -7.72
CA SER A 23 -39.49 -4.71 -8.00
C SER A 23 -38.33 -5.60 -8.40
N GLU A 24 -38.01 -5.57 -9.69
CA GLU A 24 -36.69 -5.97 -10.18
C GLU A 24 -35.59 -5.10 -9.56
N ALA A 25 -34.40 -5.70 -9.53
CA ALA A 25 -33.09 -5.05 -9.51
C ALA A 25 -32.66 -4.32 -8.22
N HIS A 26 -31.98 -5.06 -7.35
CA HIS A 26 -30.52 -4.94 -7.33
C HIS A 26 -29.93 -6.32 -7.06
N ASP A 27 -29.54 -6.97 -8.15
CA ASP A 27 -28.62 -8.09 -8.13
C ASP A 27 -27.30 -7.57 -7.55
N GLY A 28 -27.08 -7.87 -6.27
CA GLY A 28 -25.79 -7.68 -5.63
C GLY A 28 -24.83 -8.70 -6.21
N SER A 29 -24.26 -8.38 -7.37
CA SER A 29 -23.08 -9.08 -7.88
C SER A 29 -21.94 -8.85 -6.90
N GLU A 30 -21.86 -9.74 -5.91
CA GLU A 30 -20.64 -9.99 -5.16
C GLU A 30 -19.57 -10.36 -6.18
N HIS A 31 -18.74 -9.40 -6.58
CA HIS A 31 -17.48 -9.68 -7.26
C HIS A 31 -16.55 -10.31 -6.23
N GLN A 32 -16.79 -11.58 -5.91
CA GLN A 32 -15.76 -12.47 -5.39
C GLN A 32 -14.75 -12.64 -6.51
N GLY A 33 -13.75 -11.76 -6.52
CA GLY A 33 -12.58 -11.89 -7.36
C GLY A 33 -11.75 -13.07 -6.86
N GLU A 34 -12.18 -14.29 -7.21
CA GLU A 34 -11.33 -15.46 -7.14
C GLU A 34 -10.13 -15.18 -8.06
N ALA A 35 -8.98 -14.88 -7.47
CA ALA A 35 -7.75 -14.58 -8.21
C ALA A 35 -7.31 -15.82 -9.00
N SER A 36 -7.88 -15.95 -10.20
CA SER A 36 -7.54 -17.02 -11.13
C SER A 36 -6.11 -16.82 -11.61
N ALA A 37 -5.31 -17.89 -11.62
CA ALA A 37 -3.95 -17.83 -12.11
C ALA A 37 -3.91 -17.27 -13.56
N PRO A 38 -2.92 -16.44 -13.91
CA PRO A 38 -2.85 -15.82 -15.23
C PRO A 38 -2.74 -16.87 -16.33
N SER A 39 -3.44 -16.65 -17.45
CA SER A 39 -3.32 -17.49 -18.64
C SER A 39 -1.86 -17.49 -19.16
N PRO A 40 -1.38 -18.57 -19.82
CA PRO A 40 -0.03 -18.59 -20.40
C PRO A 40 0.30 -17.37 -21.27
N ARG A 41 -0.67 -16.87 -22.05
CA ARG A 41 -0.46 -15.66 -22.87
C ARG A 41 -0.30 -14.39 -22.03
N GLN A 42 -0.99 -14.29 -20.90
CA GLN A 42 -0.86 -13.17 -19.98
C GLN A 42 0.50 -13.23 -19.28
N ALA A 43 0.92 -14.41 -18.82
CA ALA A 43 2.24 -14.61 -18.24
C ALA A 43 3.37 -14.22 -19.21
N THR A 44 3.30 -14.64 -20.48
CA THR A 44 4.30 -14.24 -21.51
C THR A 44 4.31 -12.74 -21.76
N ARG A 45 3.15 -12.06 -21.76
CA ARG A 45 3.10 -10.59 -21.92
C ARG A 45 3.74 -9.87 -20.74
N VAL A 46 3.44 -10.31 -19.50
CA VAL A 46 4.03 -9.72 -18.29
C VAL A 46 5.54 -9.94 -18.28
N ALA A 47 6.01 -11.16 -18.58
CA ALA A 47 7.44 -11.46 -18.68
C ALA A 47 8.14 -10.58 -19.73
N SER A 48 7.56 -10.43 -20.92
CA SER A 48 8.10 -9.56 -21.98
C SER A 48 8.05 -8.06 -21.63
N ALA A 49 7.09 -7.62 -20.83
CA ALA A 49 7.04 -6.25 -20.34
C ALA A 49 8.13 -6.00 -19.28
N MET A 50 8.36 -6.97 -18.39
CA MET A 50 9.43 -6.90 -17.39
C MET A 50 10.82 -6.91 -18.02
N ASP A 51 11.04 -7.72 -19.06
CA ASP A 51 12.30 -7.79 -19.81
C ASP A 51 12.64 -6.44 -20.47
N ARG A 52 11.65 -5.74 -21.01
CA ARG A 52 11.83 -4.36 -21.54
C ARG A 52 12.12 -3.33 -20.45
N MET A 53 11.73 -3.60 -19.21
CA MET A 53 11.96 -2.70 -18.08
C MET A 53 13.42 -2.73 -17.61
N GLU A 54 14.14 -3.81 -17.87
CA GLU A 54 15.54 -4.01 -17.45
C GLU A 54 16.52 -2.99 -18.05
N GLY A 55 16.18 -2.43 -19.23
CA GLY A 55 16.93 -1.33 -19.83
C GLY A 55 16.36 0.07 -19.55
N TYR A 56 15.22 0.17 -18.87
CA TYR A 56 14.55 1.45 -18.63
C TYR A 56 15.03 2.15 -17.36
N PHE A 57 15.28 1.38 -16.29
CA PHE A 57 15.75 1.92 -15.01
C PHE A 57 17.27 1.88 -14.91
N PRO A 58 17.91 2.92 -14.35
CA PRO A 58 19.34 2.89 -14.07
C PRO A 58 19.63 1.82 -13.00
N ASN A 59 20.80 1.18 -13.06
CA ASN A 59 21.22 0.20 -12.05
C ASN A 59 22.42 0.70 -11.22
N VAL A 60 22.31 1.94 -10.76
CA VAL A 60 23.32 2.64 -9.96
C VAL A 60 23.40 2.07 -8.54
N ALA A 61 24.56 2.24 -7.90
CA ALA A 61 24.75 1.85 -6.51
C ALA A 61 24.29 2.98 -5.59
N LEU A 62 23.44 2.65 -4.63
CA LEU A 62 22.85 3.56 -3.65
C LEU A 62 23.15 3.04 -2.23
N GLN A 63 22.86 3.85 -1.22
CA GLN A 63 22.96 3.47 0.19
C GLN A 63 21.61 3.60 0.90
N THR A 64 21.25 2.59 1.70
CA THR A 64 20.06 2.64 2.56
C THR A 64 20.31 3.47 3.82
N ASP A 65 19.25 3.78 4.57
CA ASP A 65 19.34 4.42 5.89
C ASP A 65 20.06 3.57 6.94
N ASP A 66 20.18 2.26 6.72
CA ASP A 66 20.99 1.34 7.52
C ASP A 66 22.46 1.26 7.05
N GLY A 67 22.82 1.99 5.99
CA GLY A 67 24.18 2.03 5.44
C GLY A 67 24.53 0.86 4.53
N GLU A 68 23.53 0.08 4.09
CA GLU A 68 23.74 -1.02 3.15
C GLU A 68 23.86 -0.47 1.72
N THR A 69 24.84 -0.97 0.97
CA THR A 69 24.94 -0.67 -0.46
C THR A 69 23.99 -1.56 -1.26
N VAL A 70 23.13 -0.95 -2.06
CA VAL A 70 22.12 -1.63 -2.89
C VAL A 70 22.17 -1.12 -4.33
N ARG A 71 21.81 -1.95 -5.29
CA ARG A 71 21.62 -1.59 -6.70
C ARG A 71 20.17 -1.20 -6.94
N PHE A 72 19.94 -0.02 -7.53
CA PHE A 72 18.58 0.51 -7.70
C PHE A 72 17.66 -0.52 -8.38
N TYR A 73 17.99 -0.99 -9.57
CA TYR A 73 17.10 -1.90 -10.29
C TYR A 73 17.12 -3.30 -9.69
N ASP A 74 18.28 -3.93 -9.56
CA ASP A 74 18.37 -5.35 -9.17
C ASP A 74 17.85 -5.61 -7.76
N ASP A 75 18.16 -4.74 -6.80
CA ASP A 75 17.83 -4.98 -5.39
C ASP A 75 16.51 -4.31 -4.98
N LEU A 76 16.18 -3.14 -5.54
CA LEU A 76 15.00 -2.38 -5.11
C LEU A 76 13.78 -2.56 -6.02
N ILE A 77 13.95 -2.82 -7.32
CA ILE A 77 12.83 -2.79 -8.29
C ILE A 77 12.50 -4.17 -8.84
N LYS A 78 13.50 -4.93 -9.27
CA LYS A 78 13.33 -6.13 -10.08
C LYS A 78 12.47 -7.17 -9.34
N GLY A 79 11.33 -7.51 -9.94
CA GLY A 79 10.40 -8.51 -9.39
C GLY A 79 9.68 -8.09 -8.11
N LYS A 80 9.72 -6.81 -7.72
CA LYS A 80 9.06 -6.29 -6.51
C LYS A 80 7.87 -5.40 -6.86
N SER A 81 6.84 -5.42 -6.02
CA SER A 81 5.81 -4.37 -6.02
C SER A 81 6.30 -3.24 -5.12
N VAL A 82 6.55 -2.07 -5.70
CA VAL A 82 7.24 -0.97 -5.00
C VAL A 82 6.44 0.31 -5.03
N ILE A 83 6.50 1.06 -3.94
CA ILE A 83 6.01 2.43 -3.84
C ILE A 83 7.21 3.33 -3.55
N ILE A 84 7.51 4.23 -4.48
CA ILE A 84 8.65 5.14 -4.37
C ILE A 84 8.14 6.56 -4.14
N SER A 85 8.78 7.26 -3.21
CA SER A 85 8.58 8.70 -2.99
C SER A 85 9.92 9.41 -3.01
N PHE A 86 10.01 10.47 -3.81
CA PHE A 86 11.16 11.37 -3.79
C PHE A 86 10.98 12.44 -2.72
N MET A 87 12.03 12.71 -1.94
CA MET A 87 11.97 13.55 -0.74
C MET A 87 13.30 14.26 -0.47
N TYR A 88 13.33 15.13 0.52
CA TYR A 88 14.57 15.62 1.15
C TYR A 88 14.23 15.96 2.60
N THR A 89 15.12 15.66 3.54
CA THR A 89 14.76 15.70 4.98
C THR A 89 14.59 17.13 5.52
N SER A 90 15.16 18.12 4.85
CA SER A 90 15.09 19.55 5.18
C SER A 90 13.78 20.22 4.75
N CYS A 91 12.92 19.51 4.02
CA CYS A 91 11.66 20.04 3.48
C CYS A 91 10.62 20.37 4.57
N THR A 92 10.32 21.65 4.77
CA THR A 92 9.34 22.09 5.78
C THR A 92 7.91 22.28 5.25
N SER A 93 7.66 22.05 3.95
CA SER A 93 6.40 22.43 3.28
C SER A 93 5.53 21.24 2.85
N VAL A 94 5.72 20.72 1.63
CA VAL A 94 4.86 19.71 0.99
C VAL A 94 5.18 18.28 1.45
N CYS A 95 6.42 18.03 1.83
CA CYS A 95 6.89 16.70 2.23
C CYS A 95 6.20 16.15 3.50
N PRO A 96 5.84 16.95 4.51
CA PRO A 96 5.02 16.49 5.64
C PRO A 96 3.69 15.84 5.23
N LEU A 97 2.98 16.39 4.22
CA LEU A 97 1.70 15.82 3.77
C LEU A 97 1.91 14.50 3.03
N THR A 98 2.87 14.46 2.09
CA THR A 98 3.21 13.24 1.36
C THR A 98 3.69 12.13 2.30
N THR A 99 4.54 12.47 3.26
CA THR A 99 5.03 11.54 4.27
C THR A 99 3.89 11.01 5.14
N LYS A 100 2.97 11.87 5.58
CA LYS A 100 1.79 11.45 6.34
C LYS A 100 0.90 10.49 5.54
N ASN A 101 0.71 10.74 4.24
CA ASN A 101 -0.06 9.87 3.37
C ASN A 101 0.63 8.51 3.19
N LEU A 102 1.95 8.47 3.00
CA LEU A 102 2.71 7.21 2.92
C LEU A 102 2.67 6.44 4.24
N MET A 103 2.65 7.13 5.38
CA MET A 103 2.42 6.49 6.68
C MET A 103 1.02 5.88 6.79
N ALA A 104 -0.01 6.55 6.24
CA ALA A 104 -1.35 5.97 6.18
C ALA A 104 -1.39 4.73 5.26
N VAL A 105 -0.70 4.78 4.12
CA VAL A 105 -0.55 3.62 3.21
C VAL A 105 0.17 2.47 3.91
N GLN A 106 1.28 2.74 4.61
CA GLN A 106 2.02 1.72 5.36
C GLN A 106 1.11 1.04 6.39
N ARG A 107 0.32 1.81 7.14
CA ARG A 107 -0.64 1.26 8.12
C ARG A 107 -1.75 0.45 7.46
N ALA A 108 -2.25 0.89 6.31
CA ALA A 108 -3.30 0.18 5.59
C ALA A 108 -2.82 -1.15 4.99
N LEU A 109 -1.55 -1.21 4.57
CA LEU A 109 -0.92 -2.43 4.06
C LEU A 109 -0.50 -3.39 5.18
N GLY A 110 -0.15 -2.87 6.37
CA GLY A 110 0.20 -3.69 7.55
C GLY A 110 1.39 -4.60 7.27
N ASP A 111 1.27 -5.88 7.62
CA ASP A 111 2.33 -6.89 7.51
C ASP A 111 2.74 -7.22 6.06
N ARG A 112 2.00 -6.70 5.08
CA ARG A 112 2.34 -6.78 3.66
C ARG A 112 3.52 -5.86 3.29
N VAL A 113 3.83 -4.89 4.14
CA VAL A 113 4.96 -3.97 3.93
C VAL A 113 6.27 -4.68 4.29
N GLY A 114 7.20 -4.70 3.35
CA GLY A 114 8.46 -5.46 3.45
C GLY A 114 8.35 -6.93 3.05
N THR A 115 7.16 -7.40 2.66
CA THR A 115 6.91 -8.77 2.18
C THR A 115 6.35 -8.76 0.76
N ASP A 116 5.12 -8.26 0.59
CA ASP A 116 4.45 -8.15 -0.71
C ASP A 116 4.75 -6.81 -1.39
N VAL A 117 4.83 -5.73 -0.60
CA VAL A 117 4.99 -4.35 -1.07
C VAL A 117 6.14 -3.68 -0.34
N PHE A 118 7.03 -3.03 -1.07
CA PHE A 118 8.20 -2.35 -0.52
C PHE A 118 8.04 -0.84 -0.67
N LEU A 119 8.27 -0.09 0.40
CA LEU A 119 8.21 1.37 0.37
C LEU A 119 9.63 1.94 0.38
N TYR A 120 9.91 2.84 -0.56
CA TYR A 120 11.21 3.50 -0.68
C TYR A 120 11.07 5.02 -0.68
N GLY A 121 11.82 5.68 0.20
CA GLY A 121 11.99 7.12 0.22
C GLY A 121 13.35 7.49 -0.34
N ILE A 122 13.41 8.04 -1.55
CA ILE A 122 14.67 8.38 -2.22
C ILE A 122 14.92 9.88 -2.07
N THR A 123 16.07 10.25 -1.50
CA THR A 123 16.40 11.68 -1.35
C THR A 123 16.80 12.32 -2.67
N LEU A 124 16.44 13.59 -2.84
CA LEU A 124 16.91 14.50 -3.89
C LEU A 124 18.05 15.41 -3.42
N ASP A 125 18.43 15.33 -2.14
CA ASP A 125 19.51 16.11 -1.52
C ASP A 125 20.57 15.20 -0.87
N PRO A 126 21.28 14.36 -1.67
CA PRO A 126 22.24 13.39 -1.15
C PRO A 126 23.44 14.02 -0.44
N ALA A 127 23.73 15.31 -0.69
CA ALA A 127 24.79 16.04 -0.02
C ALA A 127 24.52 16.22 1.50
N HIS A 128 23.24 16.36 1.89
CA HIS A 128 22.83 16.50 3.28
C HIS A 128 22.23 15.21 3.84
N ASP A 129 21.45 14.50 3.04
CA ASP A 129 20.70 13.31 3.43
C ASP A 129 21.58 12.05 3.39
N THR A 130 22.58 12.02 4.27
CA THR A 130 23.40 10.83 4.55
C THR A 130 22.56 9.71 5.18
N PRO A 131 23.02 8.44 5.16
CA PRO A 131 22.31 7.33 5.82
C PRO A 131 21.90 7.62 7.27
N THR A 132 22.80 8.27 8.03
CA THR A 132 22.53 8.63 9.43
C THR A 132 21.42 9.68 9.57
N VAL A 133 21.34 10.63 8.63
CA VAL A 133 20.28 11.65 8.59
C VAL A 133 18.95 11.02 8.21
N LEU A 134 18.94 10.17 7.17
CA LEU A 134 17.76 9.42 6.76
C LEU A 134 17.23 8.51 7.87
N LYS A 135 18.10 7.81 8.61
CA LYS A 135 17.68 6.98 9.75
C LYS A 135 17.02 7.80 10.85
N ARG A 136 17.51 9.02 11.08
CA ARG A 136 16.92 9.95 12.04
C ARG A 136 15.56 10.46 11.56
N PHE A 137 15.46 10.78 10.28
CA PHE A 137 14.21 11.19 9.65
C PHE A 137 13.15 10.10 9.77
N ALA A 138 13.47 8.85 9.40
CA ALA A 138 12.59 7.69 9.52
C ALA A 138 12.02 7.54 10.95
N ARG A 139 12.88 7.67 11.97
CA ARG A 139 12.44 7.66 13.37
C ARG A 139 11.55 8.85 13.72
N ALA A 140 11.88 10.05 13.26
CA ALA A 140 11.13 11.27 13.56
C ALA A 140 9.70 11.22 13.02
N ILE A 141 9.50 10.58 11.87
CA ILE A 141 8.17 10.43 11.25
C ILE A 141 7.42 9.18 11.73
N GLY A 142 8.07 8.33 12.54
CA GLY A 142 7.49 7.08 13.03
C GLY A 142 7.34 6.00 11.96
N ALA A 143 8.23 5.97 10.96
CA ALA A 143 8.22 4.95 9.93
C ALA A 143 8.38 3.55 10.55
N GLN A 144 7.53 2.62 10.14
CA GLN A 144 7.56 1.23 10.58
C GLN A 144 8.48 0.39 9.68
N PRO A 145 8.84 -0.85 10.08
CA PRO A 145 9.62 -1.76 9.24
C PRO A 145 9.05 -1.92 7.81
N GLY A 146 9.94 -2.13 6.85
CA GLY A 146 9.60 -2.27 5.42
C GLY A 146 9.41 -0.95 4.66
N PHE A 147 9.64 0.20 5.31
CA PHE A 147 9.84 1.49 4.64
C PHE A 147 11.30 1.92 4.77
N THR A 148 12.05 1.75 3.68
CA THR A 148 13.49 2.02 3.60
C THR A 148 13.73 3.39 2.97
N PHE A 149 14.72 4.13 3.48
CA PHE A 149 15.14 5.40 2.89
C PHE A 149 16.48 5.22 2.21
N VAL A 150 16.67 5.89 1.07
CA VAL A 150 17.79 5.63 0.16
C VAL A 150 18.42 6.94 -0.27
N THR A 151 19.76 6.96 -0.29
CA THR A 151 20.60 8.06 -0.77
C THR A 151 21.63 7.56 -1.79
N GLY A 152 22.28 8.48 -2.48
CA GLY A 152 23.24 8.19 -3.55
C GLY A 152 24.29 9.29 -3.65
N THR A 153 24.83 9.48 -4.84
CA THR A 153 25.68 10.64 -5.16
C THR A 153 24.86 11.73 -5.86
N GLN A 154 25.42 12.92 -6.01
CA GLN A 154 24.75 14.01 -6.72
C GLN A 154 24.54 13.72 -8.22
N ALA A 155 25.30 12.77 -8.79
CA ALA A 155 25.27 12.44 -10.21
C ALA A 155 24.27 11.32 -10.57
N ASP A 156 23.73 10.63 -9.55
CA ASP A 156 22.73 9.57 -9.70
C ASP A 156 21.31 10.14 -9.83
#